data_AF-A0A2T4UJF5-F1
#
_entry.id   AF-A0A2T4UJF5-F1
#
_cell.length_a   1.000
_cell.length_b   1.000
_cell.length_c   1.000
_cell.angle_alpha   90.00
_cell.angle_beta   90.00
_cell.angle_gamma   90.00
#
_symmetry.space_group_name_H-M   'P 1'
#
loop_
_entity.id
_entity.type
_entity.pdbx_description
1 polymer ?
#
loop_
_entity_poly.entity_id
_entity_poly.type
_entity_poly.pdbx_seq_one_letter_code
_entity_poly.pdbx_strand_id
1 'polypeptide(L)'
;MGRHPGDPELAALIGELSMKSPEFADWWPEHEVLRRSHGTKRYHHPVIGDLTVSYEALAVPDDQDQTLFVYSTEPGSPSAAALELLASWTADPAVR
;
A
#
# COMPACT_ATOMS: atom_id res chain seq x y z
N MET A 1 -0.61 17.60 -7.85
CA MET A 1 -0.90 18.48 -6.69
C MET A 1 -2.04 17.86 -5.88
N GLY A 2 -1.81 17.66 -4.57
CA GLY A 2 -2.72 16.94 -3.67
C GLY A 2 -3.94 17.76 -3.23
N ARG A 3 -4.74 17.21 -2.30
CA ARG A 3 -5.93 17.89 -1.74
C ARG A 3 -5.58 19.14 -0.93
N HIS A 4 -4.39 19.18 -0.32
CA HIS A 4 -3.89 20.27 0.52
C HIS A 4 -2.57 20.85 -0.04
N PRO A 5 -2.61 21.60 -1.16
CA PRO A 5 -1.40 22.02 -1.86
C PRO A 5 -0.55 23.08 -1.11
N GLY A 6 -1.11 23.73 -0.09
CA GLY A 6 -0.42 24.74 0.73
C GLY A 6 0.01 24.24 2.11
N ASP A 7 -0.05 22.93 2.35
CA ASP A 7 0.31 22.34 3.64
C ASP A 7 1.83 22.44 3.89
N PRO A 8 2.27 23.20 4.91
CA PRO A 8 3.69 23.35 5.21
C PRO A 8 4.35 22.06 5.70
N GLU A 9 3.60 21.15 6.34
CA GLU A 9 4.13 19.87 6.79
C GLU A 9 4.39 18.95 5.60
N LEU A 10 3.48 18.93 4.63
CA LEU A 10 3.67 18.20 3.37
C LEU A 10 4.90 18.72 2.61
N ALA A 11 5.07 20.05 2.52
CA ALA A 11 6.23 20.66 1.86
C ALA A 11 7.55 20.28 2.57
N ALA A 12 7.56 20.29 3.91
CA ALA A 12 8.72 19.88 4.69
C ALA A 12 9.07 18.40 4.47
N LEU A 13 8.06 17.52 4.45
CA LEU A 13 8.24 16.08 4.21
C LEU A 13 8.79 15.81 2.80
N ILE A 14 8.26 16.48 1.78
CA ILE A 14 8.78 16.38 0.40
C ILE A 14 10.25 16.80 0.36
N GLY A 15 10.60 17.91 1.02
CA GLY A 15 11.98 18.39 1.12
C GLY A 15 12.91 17.37 1.80
N GLU A 16 12.46 16.78 2.91
CA GLU A 16 13.22 15.74 3.61
C GLU A 16 13.46 14.50 2.74
N LEU A 17 12.39 13.95 2.13
CA LEU A 17 12.49 12.76 1.28
C LEU A 17 13.37 13.00 0.05
N SER A 18 13.27 14.19 -0.56
CA SER A 18 14.12 14.56 -1.70
C SER A 18 15.62 14.63 -1.34
N MET A 19 15.96 14.93 -0.09
CA MET A 19 17.36 14.94 0.37
C MET A 19 17.86 13.56 0.81
N LYS A 20 16.97 12.71 1.35
CA LYS A 20 17.35 11.45 2.01
C LYS A 20 17.10 10.19 1.18
N SER A 21 16.27 10.24 0.15
CA SER A 21 16.01 9.12 -0.75
C SER A 21 16.27 9.52 -2.20
N PRO A 22 17.38 9.05 -2.79
CA PRO A 22 17.66 9.24 -4.21
C PRO A 22 16.51 8.74 -5.10
N GLU A 23 15.91 7.61 -4.74
CA GLU A 23 14.79 7.02 -5.49
C GLU A 23 13.57 7.94 -5.49
N PHE A 24 13.25 8.55 -4.34
CA PHE A 24 12.19 9.55 -4.27
C PHE A 24 12.53 10.78 -5.10
N ALA A 25 13.77 11.28 -5.04
CA ALA A 25 14.19 12.43 -5.82
C ALA A 25 14.09 12.20 -7.34
N ASP A 26 14.31 10.95 -7.78
CA ASP A 26 14.17 10.55 -9.18
C ASP A 26 12.71 10.45 -9.62
N TRP A 27 11.82 9.87 -8.80
CA TRP A 27 10.41 9.65 -9.18
C TRP A 27 9.51 10.86 -8.93
N TRP A 28 9.76 11.64 -7.90
CA TRP A 28 8.89 12.74 -7.49
C TRP A 28 8.61 13.78 -8.61
N PRO A 29 9.58 14.17 -9.45
CA PRO A 29 9.35 15.10 -10.56
C PRO A 29 8.31 14.64 -11.58
N GLU A 30 8.10 13.33 -11.72
CA GLU A 30 7.14 12.76 -12.69
C GLU A 30 5.69 13.04 -12.27
N HIS A 31 5.44 13.34 -10.99
CA HIS A 31 4.12 13.67 -10.44
C HIS A 31 3.00 12.67 -10.81
N GLU A 32 3.33 11.40 -11.04
CA GLU A 32 2.38 10.34 -11.39
C GLU A 32 1.57 9.85 -10.18
N VAL A 33 0.89 10.77 -9.51
CA VAL A 33 -0.02 10.47 -8.40
C VAL A 33 -1.34 9.96 -8.96
N LEU A 34 -1.41 8.65 -9.19
CA LEU A 34 -2.63 7.99 -9.66
C LEU A 34 -3.57 7.68 -8.51
N ARG A 35 -4.82 8.16 -8.59
CA ARG A 35 -5.91 7.66 -7.74
C ARG A 35 -6.47 6.40 -8.36
N ARG A 36 -6.16 5.25 -7.78
CA ARG A 36 -6.74 3.97 -8.18
C ARG A 36 -7.76 3.51 -7.14
N SER A 37 -9.00 3.29 -7.58
CA SER A 37 -10.10 2.80 -6.73
C SER A 37 -10.02 1.30 -6.49
N HIS A 38 -9.47 0.54 -7.44
CA HIS A 38 -9.24 -0.89 -7.30
C HIS A 38 -8.15 -1.37 -8.28
N GLY A 39 -7.76 -2.63 -8.17
CA GLY A 39 -6.93 -3.31 -9.16
C GLY A 39 -6.27 -4.56 -8.60
N THR A 40 -5.24 -5.03 -9.31
CA THR A 40 -4.46 -6.19 -8.90
C THR A 40 -2.98 -5.81 -8.79
N LYS A 41 -2.33 -6.28 -7.73
CA LYS A 41 -0.90 -6.18 -7.52
C LYS A 41 -0.30 -7.59 -7.58
N ARG A 42 0.84 -7.70 -8.26
CA ARG A 42 1.65 -8.91 -8.32
C ARG A 42 2.98 -8.61 -7.66
N TYR A 43 3.31 -9.40 -6.66
CA TYR A 43 4.52 -9.27 -5.87
C TYR A 43 5.33 -10.56 -5.94
N HIS A 44 6.63 -10.42 -5.81
CA HIS A 44 7.51 -11.53 -5.49
C HIS A 44 7.93 -11.39 -4.03
N HIS A 45 7.28 -12.14 -3.13
CA HIS A 45 7.57 -12.10 -1.71
C HIS A 45 8.75 -13.02 -1.40
N PRO A 46 9.77 -12.56 -0.64
CA PRO A 46 11.02 -13.31 -0.44
C PRO A 46 10.84 -14.68 0.24
N VAL A 47 9.71 -14.86 0.93
CA VAL A 47 9.41 -16.06 1.72
C VAL A 47 8.39 -16.98 1.05
N ILE A 48 7.28 -16.42 0.57
CA ILE A 48 6.12 -17.20 0.08
C ILE A 48 6.02 -17.19 -1.45
N GLY A 49 7.02 -16.60 -2.12
CA GLY A 49 7.10 -16.53 -3.57
C GLY A 49 6.07 -15.58 -4.17
N ASP A 50 5.52 -15.97 -5.32
CA ASP A 50 4.63 -15.11 -6.10
C ASP A 50 3.28 -14.92 -5.42
N LEU A 51 2.91 -13.66 -5.23
CA LEU A 51 1.69 -13.24 -4.57
C LEU A 51 0.88 -12.31 -5.48
N THR A 52 -0.34 -12.72 -5.81
CA THR A 52 -1.31 -11.89 -6.54
C THR A 52 -2.42 -11.48 -5.59
N VAL A 53 -2.58 -10.18 -5.36
CA VAL A 53 -3.65 -9.62 -4.53
C VAL A 53 -4.49 -8.65 -5.34
N SER A 54 -5.80 -8.75 -5.20
CA SER A 54 -6.73 -7.68 -5.56
C SER A 54 -6.73 -6.64 -4.45
N TYR A 55 -6.94 -5.38 -4.80
CA TYR A 55 -7.11 -4.31 -3.83
C TYR A 55 -8.26 -3.40 -4.19
N GLU A 56 -8.87 -2.83 -3.16
CA GLU A 56 -9.91 -1.80 -3.24
C GLU A 56 -9.53 -0.65 -2.31
N ALA A 57 -9.73 0.59 -2.77
CA ALA A 57 -9.51 1.81 -2.02
C ALA A 57 -10.86 2.48 -1.77
N LEU A 58 -11.32 2.43 -0.53
CA LEU A 58 -12.64 2.89 -0.11
C LEU A 58 -12.51 4.20 0.66
N ALA A 59 -13.17 5.25 0.19
CA ALA A 59 -13.25 6.51 0.92
C ALA A 59 -14.11 6.36 2.17
N VAL A 60 -13.70 6.98 3.28
CA VAL A 60 -14.48 6.99 4.52
C VAL A 60 -15.52 8.12 4.43
N PRO A 61 -16.84 7.85 4.63
CA PRO A 61 -17.88 8.85 4.41
C PRO A 61 -17.70 10.16 5.19
N ASP A 62 -17.32 10.06 6.47
CA ASP A 62 -17.19 11.19 7.39
C ASP A 62 -15.74 11.71 7.52
N ASP A 63 -14.80 11.15 6.76
CA ASP A 63 -13.40 11.58 6.76
C ASP A 63 -12.79 11.44 5.36
N GLN A 64 -12.71 12.57 4.64
CA GLN A 64 -12.21 12.60 3.27
C GLN A 64 -10.69 12.52 3.16
N ASP A 65 -9.97 12.59 4.29
CA ASP A 65 -8.53 12.44 4.36
C ASP A 65 -8.14 11.00 4.78
N GLN A 66 -9.11 10.15 5.11
CA GLN A 66 -8.94 8.72 5.31
C GLN A 66 -9.35 7.88 4.10
N THR A 67 -8.65 6.76 3.91
CA THR A 67 -8.98 5.76 2.89
C THR A 67 -8.71 4.37 3.48
N LEU A 68 -9.70 3.49 3.41
CA LEU A 68 -9.55 2.08 3.77
C LEU A 68 -9.08 1.30 2.54
N PHE A 69 -7.92 0.66 2.64
CA PHE A 69 -7.45 -0.26 1.62
C PHE A 69 -7.76 -1.70 2.03
N VAL A 70 -8.53 -2.41 1.22
CA VAL A 70 -8.80 -3.84 1.39
C VAL A 70 -7.96 -4.60 0.38
N TYR A 71 -7.18 -5.57 0.84
CA TYR A 71 -6.42 -6.48 0.00
C TYR A 71 -7.00 -7.89 0.14
N SER A 72 -7.29 -8.54 -0.98
CA SER A 72 -7.87 -9.88 -1.01
C SER A 72 -7.15 -10.76 -2.04
N THR A 73 -7.25 -12.07 -1.82
CA THR A 73 -6.81 -13.09 -2.78
C THR A 73 -8.01 -13.89 -3.24
N GLU A 74 -7.96 -14.39 -4.47
CA GLU A 74 -8.99 -15.29 -4.97
C GLU A 74 -9.10 -16.53 -4.06
N PRO A 75 -10.29 -16.91 -3.58
CA PRO A 75 -10.47 -18.09 -2.73
C PRO A 75 -9.92 -19.37 -3.38
N GLY A 76 -9.19 -20.17 -2.61
CA GLY A 76 -8.57 -21.41 -3.10
C GLY A 76 -7.37 -21.21 -4.04
N SER A 77 -6.96 -19.97 -4.31
CA SER A 77 -5.77 -19.70 -5.11
C SER A 77 -4.46 -20.02 -4.37
N PRO A 78 -3.34 -20.24 -5.10
CA PRO A 78 -2.02 -20.36 -4.48
C PRO A 78 -1.66 -19.15 -3.62
N SER A 79 -2.07 -17.94 -4.03
CA SER A 79 -1.85 -16.71 -3.27
C SER A 79 -2.63 -16.68 -1.95
N ALA A 80 -3.85 -17.23 -1.91
CA ALA A 80 -4.61 -17.37 -0.66
C ALA A 80 -3.89 -18.32 0.31
N ALA A 81 -3.47 -19.50 -0.17
CA ALA A 81 -2.73 -20.47 0.65
C ALA A 81 -1.38 -19.90 1.15
N ALA A 82 -0.69 -19.14 0.30
CA ALA A 82 0.58 -18.49 0.63
C ALA A 82 0.42 -17.43 1.73
N LEU A 83 -0.66 -16.63 1.70
CA LEU A 83 -0.97 -15.67 2.76
C LEU A 83 -1.38 -16.35 4.07
N GLU A 84 -2.16 -17.42 4.02
CA GLU A 84 -2.52 -18.20 5.21
C GLU A 84 -1.26 -18.78 5.89
N LEU A 85 -0.32 -19.29 5.09
CA LEU A 85 0.97 -19.76 5.59
C LEU A 85 1.74 -18.63 6.27
N LEU A 86 1.86 -17.47 5.63
CA LEU A 86 2.53 -16.31 6.22
C LEU A 86 1.88 -15.87 7.54
N ALA A 87 0.55 -15.81 7.57
CA ALA A 87 -0.22 -15.45 8.77
C ALA A 87 0.02 -16.44 9.93
N SER A 88 0.17 -17.73 9.62
CA SER A 88 0.46 -18.76 10.62
C SER A 88 1.82 -18.58 11.31
N TRP A 89 2.78 -17.90 10.67
CA TRP A 89 4.11 -17.65 11.25
C TRP A 89 4.12 -16.45 12.20
N THR A 90 3.22 -15.50 11.96
CA THR A 90 3.07 -14.29 12.78
C THR A 90 2.00 -14.42 13.86
N ALA A 91 1.20 -15.49 13.84
CA ALA A 91 0.22 -15.78 14.87
C ALA A 91 0.94 -16.12 16.18
N ASP A 92 0.88 -15.22 17.15
CA ASP A 92 1.24 -15.53 18.53
C ASP A 92 0.26 -16.60 19.04
N PRO A 93 0.72 -17.80 19.45
CA PRO A 93 -0.17 -18.84 19.98
C PRO A 93 -0.95 -18.40 21.22
N ALA A 94 -0.60 -17.28 21.86
CA ALA A 94 -1.29 -16.76 23.05
C ALA A 94 -2.53 -15.88 22.77
N VAL A 95 -2.85 -15.55 21.52
CA VAL A 95 -4.06 -14.78 21.19
C VAL A 95 -4.99 -15.62 20.31
N ARG A 96 -5.76 -16.49 20.97
CA ARG A 96 -6.99 -17.10 20.44
C ARG A 96 -8.03 -17.22 21.53
#